data_AF-Q21QH8-F1
#
_entry.id   AF-Q21QH8-F1
#
_cell.length_a   1.000
_cell.length_b   1.000
_cell.length_c   1.000
_cell.angle_alpha   90.00
_cell.angle_beta   90.00
_cell.angle_gamma   90.00
#
_symmetry.space_group_name_H-M   'P 1'
#
loop_
_entity.id
_entity.type
_entity.pdbx_description
1 polymer ?
#
loop_
_entity_poly.entity_id
_entity_poly.type
_entity_poly.pdbx_seq_one_letter_code
_entity_poly.pdbx_strand_id
1 'polypeptide(L)'
;MTAVAEKQQQPRVQPSPGDRHATLIAANMKAKTQFADKYEGASIRLKTILHNRPVIRSFKRIFNISMRNWYIATSVPRASLGDASLASQVEAGMLKKIGETIEYFKKQIKQCEIVAADGEVDFALISHGAEFTDDTRVIGPVAMQLRQLFLMADHYLDLTQALYSFAQITGDEANNASYEVKKRLEAASTSIRNFRRLSLEKVNDSGKNREGFKAVAVDGDQAGQLKDALPASDEAGNVVGIASAGVAETPAGAPAEPDEDSLDTATNARKAA
;
A
#
# COMPACT_ATOMS: atom_id res chain seq x y z
N MET A 1 18.67 68.45 15.54
CA MET A 1 19.32 67.56 14.55
C MET A 1 19.15 66.14 15.02
N THR A 2 18.31 65.35 14.37
CA THR A 2 18.08 63.94 14.69
C THR A 2 18.07 63.18 13.37
N ALA A 3 19.14 62.41 13.14
CA ALA A 3 19.30 61.57 11.96
C ALA A 3 18.35 60.37 12.06
N VAL A 4 17.46 60.23 11.08
CA VAL A 4 16.65 59.02 10.88
C VAL A 4 17.50 58.04 10.09
N ALA A 5 17.90 56.93 10.74
CA ALA A 5 18.61 55.84 10.08
C ALA A 5 17.64 55.09 9.14
N GLU A 6 17.86 55.22 7.83
CA GLU A 6 17.21 54.40 6.81
C GLU A 6 17.62 52.94 7.01
N LYS A 7 16.67 52.10 7.41
CA LYS A 7 16.82 50.64 7.32
C LYS A 7 16.80 50.25 5.86
N GLN A 8 17.99 50.01 5.29
CA GLN A 8 18.14 49.33 4.00
C GLN A 8 17.38 47.99 4.04
N GLN A 9 16.28 47.91 3.30
CA GLN A 9 15.61 46.65 3.01
C GLN A 9 16.53 45.86 2.06
N GLN A 10 17.22 44.85 2.59
CA GLN A 10 17.89 43.87 1.75
C GLN A 10 16.86 43.21 0.82
N PRO A 11 17.15 43.09 -0.49
CA PRO A 11 16.23 42.46 -1.43
C PRO A 11 16.03 40.99 -1.02
N ARG A 12 14.76 40.60 -0.88
CA ARG A 12 14.36 39.22 -0.56
C ARG A 12 14.81 38.32 -1.71
N VAL A 13 15.99 37.70 -1.54
CA VAL A 13 16.56 36.74 -2.49
C VAL A 13 15.52 35.64 -2.68
N GLN A 14 14.90 35.61 -3.85
CA GLN A 14 13.99 34.52 -4.19
C GLN A 14 14.84 33.26 -4.40
N PRO A 15 14.51 32.14 -3.72
CA PRO A 15 15.28 30.91 -3.88
C PRO A 15 15.25 30.46 -5.33
N SER A 16 16.37 29.92 -5.81
CA SER A 16 16.50 29.43 -7.18
C SER A 16 15.48 28.31 -7.45
N PRO A 17 15.11 28.04 -8.72
CA PRO A 17 14.20 26.93 -9.04
C PRO A 17 14.67 25.58 -8.48
N GLY A 18 15.99 25.35 -8.41
CA GLY A 18 16.59 24.16 -7.78
C GLY A 18 16.37 24.12 -6.27
N ASP A 19 16.55 25.25 -5.59
CA ASP A 19 16.30 25.37 -4.14
C ASP A 19 14.82 25.24 -3.81
N ARG A 20 13.93 25.78 -4.67
CA ARG A 20 12.47 25.60 -4.52
C ARG A 20 12.09 24.13 -4.64
N HIS A 21 12.67 23.40 -5.60
CA HIS A 21 12.41 21.98 -5.79
C HIS A 21 12.94 21.15 -4.61
N ALA A 22 14.16 21.40 -4.13
CA ALA A 22 14.72 20.75 -2.95
C ALA A 22 13.90 21.05 -1.67
N THR A 23 13.46 22.30 -1.49
CA THR A 23 12.61 22.72 -0.37
C THR A 23 11.22 22.08 -0.44
N LEU A 24 10.64 21.95 -1.64
CA LEU A 24 9.37 21.23 -1.87
C LEU A 24 9.50 19.74 -1.60
N ILE A 25 10.63 19.12 -1.97
CA ILE A 25 10.91 17.72 -1.62
C ILE A 25 11.03 17.57 -0.11
N ALA A 26 11.82 18.42 0.55
CA ALA A 26 12.00 18.40 2.00
C ALA A 26 10.70 18.65 2.77
N ALA A 27 9.89 19.62 2.33
CA ALA A 27 8.58 19.92 2.89
C ALA A 27 7.59 18.77 2.66
N ASN A 28 7.59 18.14 1.48
CA ASN A 28 6.79 16.94 1.23
C ASN A 28 7.24 15.76 2.09
N MET A 29 8.55 15.56 2.28
CA MET A 29 9.09 14.52 3.17
C MET A 29 8.70 14.78 4.63
N LYS A 30 8.77 16.02 5.09
CA LYS A 30 8.31 16.45 6.42
C LYS A 30 6.79 16.26 6.60
N ALA A 31 5.99 16.65 5.60
CA ALA A 31 4.54 16.47 5.61
C ALA A 31 4.12 14.98 5.56
N LYS A 32 4.92 14.12 4.91
CA LYS A 32 4.70 12.67 4.86
C LYS A 32 4.90 12.02 6.23
N THR A 33 5.91 12.45 6.99
CA THR A 33 6.14 11.95 8.36
C THR A 33 5.06 12.45 9.32
N GLN A 34 4.60 13.69 9.15
CA GLN A 34 3.57 14.29 10.00
C GLN A 34 2.16 13.71 9.82
N PHE A 35 1.86 13.04 8.71
CA PHE A 35 0.52 12.49 8.49
C PHE A 35 0.16 11.46 9.57
N ALA A 36 1.07 10.53 9.85
CA ALA A 36 0.85 9.52 10.88
C ALA A 36 0.66 10.16 12.26
N ASP A 37 1.37 11.25 12.58
CA ASP A 37 1.25 11.92 13.87
C ASP A 37 -0.05 12.72 14.02
N LYS A 38 -0.53 13.33 12.93
CA LYS A 38 -1.75 14.18 12.91
C LYS A 38 -3.04 13.40 12.66
N TYR A 39 -2.96 12.10 12.38
CA TYR A 39 -4.15 11.30 12.16
C TYR A 39 -4.93 11.10 13.48
N GLU A 40 -6.19 11.53 13.51
CA GLU A 40 -7.07 11.48 14.70
C GLU A 40 -8.00 10.26 14.72
N GLY A 41 -8.00 9.43 13.67
CA GLY A 41 -8.84 8.24 13.62
C GLY A 41 -8.26 7.02 14.36
N ALA A 42 -9.01 5.92 14.34
CA ALA A 42 -8.61 4.67 14.95
C ALA A 42 -7.28 4.15 14.35
N SER A 43 -6.32 3.87 15.22
CA SER A 43 -5.00 3.39 14.83
C SER A 43 -4.44 2.45 15.88
N ILE A 44 -3.63 1.50 15.44
CA ILE A 44 -2.93 0.58 16.34
C ILE A 44 -1.43 0.88 16.24
N ARG A 45 -0.74 0.88 17.38
CA ARG A 45 0.71 0.98 17.45
C ARG A 45 1.29 -0.42 17.59
N LEU A 46 2.11 -0.84 16.63
CA LEU A 46 2.73 -2.16 16.63
C LEU A 46 4.24 -1.98 16.65
N LYS A 47 4.89 -2.62 17.62
CA LYS A 47 6.34 -2.76 17.62
C LYS A 47 6.75 -3.56 16.37
N THR A 48 7.57 -2.95 15.53
CA THR A 48 8.11 -3.56 14.32
C THR A 48 9.62 -3.60 14.46
N ILE A 49 10.19 -4.80 14.38
CA ILE A 49 11.63 -5.03 14.44
C ILE A 49 12.02 -5.61 13.09
N LEU A 50 13.02 -5.01 12.47
CA LEU A 50 13.59 -5.43 11.19
C LEU A 50 15.11 -5.39 11.29
N HIS A 51 15.81 -6.18 10.50
CA HIS A 51 17.27 -6.06 10.41
C HIS A 51 17.67 -4.76 9.70
N ASN A 52 18.74 -4.10 10.17
CA ASN A 52 19.17 -2.80 9.65
C ASN A 52 19.89 -2.90 8.28
N ARG A 53 19.17 -3.39 7.27
CA ARG A 53 19.64 -3.58 5.90
C ARG A 53 19.35 -2.34 5.05
N PRO A 54 20.23 -1.91 4.12
CA PRO A 54 20.01 -0.71 3.31
C PRO A 54 18.66 -0.68 2.57
N VAL A 55 18.21 -1.83 2.04
CA VAL A 55 16.92 -1.95 1.35
C VAL A 55 15.75 -1.73 2.32
N ILE A 56 15.87 -2.24 3.56
CA ILE A 56 14.86 -2.15 4.60
C ILE A 56 14.83 -0.76 5.26
N ARG A 57 15.92 0.01 5.26
CA ARG A 57 15.92 1.42 5.73
C ARG A 57 14.89 2.29 4.99
N SER A 58 14.50 1.90 3.78
CA SER A 58 13.44 2.58 3.02
C SER A 58 12.02 2.32 3.55
N PHE A 59 11.85 1.36 4.47
CA PHE A 59 10.59 0.95 5.11
C PHE A 59 9.75 2.14 5.54
N LYS A 60 10.26 2.96 6.47
CA LYS A 60 9.50 4.06 7.07
C LYS A 60 9.02 5.05 6.01
N ARG A 61 9.82 5.29 4.96
CA ARG A 61 9.46 6.18 3.85
C ARG A 61 8.34 5.56 3.01
N ILE A 62 8.51 4.32 2.56
CA ILE A 62 7.54 3.64 1.69
C ILE A 62 6.22 3.42 2.44
N PHE A 63 6.29 2.92 3.67
CA PHE A 63 5.15 2.66 4.53
C PHE A 63 4.29 3.92 4.73
N ASN A 64 4.88 5.02 5.19
CA ASN A 64 4.14 6.26 5.45
C ASN A 64 3.55 6.88 4.17
N ILE A 65 4.29 6.82 3.05
CA ILE A 65 3.78 7.31 1.76
C ILE A 65 2.60 6.47 1.29
N SER A 66 2.72 5.15 1.36
CA SER A 66 1.68 4.22 0.92
C SER A 66 0.43 4.33 1.79
N MET A 67 0.59 4.46 3.11
CA MET A 67 -0.51 4.68 4.06
C MET A 67 -1.24 6.00 3.78
N ARG A 68 -0.50 7.10 3.57
CA ARG A 68 -1.11 8.38 3.17
C ARG A 68 -1.84 8.27 1.85
N ASN A 69 -1.27 7.55 0.88
CA ASN A 69 -1.90 7.37 -0.43
C ASN A 69 -3.20 6.59 -0.33
N TRP A 70 -3.22 5.50 0.45
CA TRP A 70 -4.43 4.74 0.76
C TRP A 70 -5.50 5.61 1.43
N TYR A 71 -5.11 6.40 2.44
CA TYR A 71 -6.04 7.28 3.15
C TYR A 71 -6.71 8.29 2.19
N ILE A 72 -5.93 8.93 1.32
CA ILE A 72 -6.45 9.86 0.32
C ILE A 72 -7.37 9.12 -0.67
N ALA A 73 -6.93 7.97 -1.16
CA ALA A 73 -7.64 7.22 -2.19
C ALA A 73 -8.99 6.66 -1.73
N THR A 74 -9.16 6.45 -0.42
CA THR A 74 -10.41 5.93 0.16
C THR A 74 -11.29 7.03 0.75
N SER A 75 -10.69 8.07 1.35
CA SER A 75 -11.44 9.13 2.03
C SER A 75 -11.97 10.19 1.07
N VAL A 76 -11.21 10.56 0.03
CA VAL A 76 -11.63 11.61 -0.92
C VAL A 76 -12.85 11.17 -1.74
N PRO A 77 -12.91 9.95 -2.31
CA PRO A 77 -14.13 9.50 -3.01
C PRO A 77 -15.36 9.46 -2.10
N ARG A 78 -15.21 8.97 -0.86
CA ARG A 78 -16.30 8.96 0.13
C ARG A 78 -16.82 10.37 0.41
N ALA A 79 -15.93 11.33 0.65
CA ALA A 79 -16.31 12.69 1.00
C ALA A 79 -16.87 13.49 -0.18
N SER A 80 -16.26 13.37 -1.36
CA SER A 80 -16.64 14.19 -2.53
C SER A 80 -17.80 13.59 -3.32
N LEU A 81 -17.86 12.27 -3.45
CA LEU A 81 -18.85 11.58 -4.30
C LEU A 81 -19.99 10.96 -3.48
N GLY A 82 -19.77 10.69 -2.18
CA GLY A 82 -20.63 9.81 -1.40
C GLY A 82 -20.45 8.33 -1.76
N ASP A 83 -19.45 8.00 -2.58
CA ASP A 83 -19.27 6.66 -3.15
C ASP A 83 -18.38 5.79 -2.25
N ALA A 84 -19.02 5.07 -1.33
CA ALA A 84 -18.36 4.07 -0.49
C ALA A 84 -17.91 2.82 -1.27
N SER A 85 -18.56 2.52 -2.40
CA SER A 85 -18.23 1.37 -3.25
C SER A 85 -16.89 1.57 -3.93
N LEU A 86 -16.66 2.74 -4.55
CA LEU A 86 -15.38 3.06 -5.18
C LEU A 86 -14.22 3.00 -4.18
N ALA A 87 -14.39 3.57 -2.98
CA ALA A 87 -13.37 3.51 -1.94
C ALA A 87 -13.04 2.07 -1.52
N SER A 88 -14.05 1.20 -1.42
CA SER A 88 -13.87 -0.20 -1.06
C SER A 88 -13.21 -1.00 -2.19
N GLN A 89 -13.56 -0.75 -3.45
CA GLN A 89 -12.92 -1.35 -4.61
C GLN A 89 -11.43 -0.95 -4.72
N VAL A 90 -11.12 0.32 -4.48
CA VAL A 90 -9.75 0.82 -4.48
C VAL A 90 -8.94 0.16 -3.36
N GLU A 91 -9.50 0.06 -2.15
CA GLU A 91 -8.85 -0.62 -1.03
C GLU A 91 -8.60 -2.11 -1.35
N ALA A 92 -9.61 -2.82 -1.85
CA ALA A 92 -9.48 -4.22 -2.25
C ALA A 92 -8.41 -4.41 -3.34
N GLY A 93 -8.33 -3.50 -4.31
CA GLY A 93 -7.29 -3.50 -5.34
C GLY A 93 -5.88 -3.33 -4.77
N MET A 94 -5.72 -2.41 -3.81
CA MET A 94 -4.44 -2.24 -3.10
C MET A 94 -4.05 -3.48 -2.31
N LEU A 95 -4.99 -4.06 -1.54
CA LEU A 95 -4.77 -5.27 -0.76
C LEU A 95 -4.40 -6.45 -1.66
N LYS A 96 -5.06 -6.61 -2.80
CA LYS A 96 -4.73 -7.65 -3.78
C LYS A 96 -3.28 -7.53 -4.27
N LYS A 97 -2.84 -6.33 -4.65
CA LYS A 97 -1.47 -6.11 -5.14
C LYS A 97 -0.39 -6.32 -4.08
N ILE A 98 -0.66 -5.93 -2.84
CA ILE A 98 0.25 -6.22 -1.73
C ILE A 98 0.27 -7.73 -1.45
N GLY A 99 -0.90 -8.37 -1.42
CA GLY A 99 -1.07 -9.81 -1.25
C GLY A 99 -0.32 -10.64 -2.30
N GLU A 100 -0.39 -10.27 -3.58
CA GLU A 100 0.39 -10.91 -4.66
C GLU A 100 1.90 -10.88 -4.36
N THR A 101 2.40 -9.78 -3.81
CA THR A 101 3.82 -9.61 -3.45
C THR A 101 4.18 -10.42 -2.19
N ILE A 102 3.28 -10.49 -1.21
CA ILE A 102 3.42 -11.32 -0.01
C ILE A 102 3.51 -12.80 -0.40
N GLU A 103 2.61 -13.27 -1.27
CA GLU A 103 2.61 -14.67 -1.73
C GLU A 103 3.88 -15.02 -2.51
N TYR A 104 4.43 -14.07 -3.27
CA TYR A 104 5.75 -14.24 -3.88
C TYR A 104 6.84 -14.50 -2.83
N PHE A 105 6.94 -13.65 -1.79
CA PHE A 105 7.95 -13.85 -0.75
C PHE A 105 7.73 -15.12 0.06
N LYS A 106 6.48 -15.51 0.34
CA LYS A 106 6.18 -16.82 0.97
C LYS A 106 6.77 -17.98 0.18
N LYS A 107 6.60 -17.96 -1.15
CA LYS A 107 7.17 -19.00 -2.02
C LYS A 107 8.70 -19.00 -1.97
N GLN A 108 9.33 -17.83 -2.01
CA GLN A 108 10.79 -17.70 -1.94
C GLN A 108 11.34 -18.15 -0.57
N ILE A 109 10.72 -17.73 0.53
CA ILE A 109 11.05 -18.18 1.88
C ILE A 109 11.01 -19.70 1.97
N LYS A 110 9.92 -20.32 1.50
CA LYS A 110 9.79 -21.78 1.50
C LYS A 110 10.89 -22.47 0.68
N GLN A 111 11.30 -21.88 -0.44
CA GLN A 111 12.42 -22.39 -1.23
C GLN A 111 13.74 -22.31 -0.44
N CYS A 112 13.99 -21.19 0.24
CA CYS A 112 15.17 -21.06 1.09
C CYS A 112 15.16 -22.06 2.25
N GLU A 113 14.00 -22.29 2.89
CA GLU A 113 13.85 -23.27 3.96
C GLU A 113 14.15 -24.71 3.50
N ILE A 114 13.74 -25.08 2.29
CA ILE A 114 14.06 -26.39 1.69
C ILE A 114 15.57 -26.53 1.49
N VAL A 115 16.22 -25.54 0.85
CA VAL A 115 17.68 -25.56 0.64
C VAL A 115 18.44 -25.58 1.96
N ALA A 116 17.95 -24.84 2.97
CA ALA A 116 18.55 -24.81 4.29
C ALA A 116 18.47 -26.16 5.02
N ALA A 117 17.34 -26.86 4.87
CA ALA A 117 17.19 -28.20 5.44
C ALA A 117 18.14 -29.21 4.78
N ASP A 118 18.26 -29.16 3.45
CA ASP A 118 19.16 -30.05 2.70
C ASP A 118 20.64 -29.76 3.00
N GLY A 119 20.98 -28.49 3.25
CA GLY A 119 22.33 -28.02 3.56
C GLY A 119 22.68 -27.98 5.05
N GLU A 120 21.81 -28.49 5.93
CA GLU A 120 21.96 -28.47 7.40
C GLU A 120 22.34 -27.07 7.96
N VAL A 121 21.70 -26.03 7.42
CA VAL A 121 22.00 -24.64 7.77
C VAL A 121 21.42 -24.28 9.14
N ASP A 122 22.28 -23.88 10.07
CA ASP A 122 21.87 -23.40 11.38
C ASP A 122 21.69 -21.87 11.38
N PHE A 123 20.43 -21.43 11.34
CA PHE A 123 20.06 -20.02 11.39
C PHE A 123 20.43 -19.33 12.71
N ALA A 124 20.63 -20.06 13.80
CA ALA A 124 21.02 -19.47 15.08
C ALA A 124 22.44 -18.89 15.08
N LEU A 125 23.27 -19.28 14.11
CA LEU A 125 24.65 -18.82 13.97
C LEU A 125 24.78 -17.50 13.22
N ILE A 126 23.69 -16.97 12.67
CA ILE A 126 23.70 -15.68 11.98
C ILE A 126 23.61 -14.57 13.02
N SER A 127 24.68 -13.77 13.10
CA SER A 127 24.69 -12.57 13.93
C SER A 127 24.33 -11.35 13.09
N HIS A 128 23.37 -10.56 13.57
CA HIS A 128 23.00 -9.29 12.97
C HIS A 128 23.66 -8.14 13.72
N GLY A 129 24.34 -7.24 12.99
CA GLY A 129 25.07 -6.14 13.61
C GLY A 129 24.18 -5.06 14.24
N ALA A 130 23.00 -4.80 13.69
CA ALA A 130 22.06 -3.81 14.23
C ALA A 130 20.62 -4.10 13.83
N GLU A 131 19.70 -3.90 14.75
CA GLU A 131 18.26 -3.94 14.51
C GLU A 131 17.70 -2.53 14.27
N PHE A 132 16.75 -2.43 13.37
CA PHE A 132 15.87 -1.29 13.20
C PHE A 132 14.57 -1.57 13.95
N THR A 133 14.35 -0.89 15.07
CA THR A 133 13.09 -0.94 15.81
C THR A 133 12.28 0.33 15.57
N ASP A 134 11.01 0.18 15.19
CA ASP A 134 10.06 1.28 15.00
C ASP A 134 8.73 0.94 15.68
N ASP A 135 8.15 1.91 16.38
CA ASP A 135 6.76 1.84 16.85
C ASP A 135 5.84 2.27 15.70
N THR A 136 5.50 1.30 14.85
CA THR A 136 4.79 1.56 13.61
C THR A 136 3.32 1.79 13.87
N ARG A 137 2.84 3.00 13.56
CA ARG A 137 1.40 3.33 13.59
C ARG A 137 0.71 2.75 12.36
N VAL A 138 -0.20 1.81 12.57
CA VAL A 138 -0.99 1.13 11.54
C VAL A 138 -2.38 1.74 11.48
N ILE A 139 -2.76 2.22 10.30
CA ILE A 139 -4.06 2.82 10.02
C ILE A 139 -4.69 2.05 8.85
N GLY A 140 -5.69 1.23 9.16
CA GLY A 140 -6.44 0.44 8.18
C GLY A 140 -5.74 -0.84 7.69
N PRO A 141 -6.45 -1.64 6.87
CA PRO A 141 -6.00 -2.98 6.48
C PRO A 141 -4.79 -2.96 5.53
N VAL A 142 -4.70 -1.95 4.66
CA VAL A 142 -3.56 -1.79 3.73
C VAL A 142 -2.26 -1.56 4.49
N ALA A 143 -2.29 -0.75 5.56
CA ALA A 143 -1.12 -0.55 6.41
C ALA A 143 -0.70 -1.85 7.12
N MET A 144 -1.65 -2.68 7.54
CA MET A 144 -1.36 -3.97 8.16
C MET A 144 -0.63 -4.92 7.18
N GLN A 145 -1.16 -5.07 5.96
CA GLN A 145 -0.53 -5.91 4.95
C GLN A 145 0.82 -5.35 4.49
N LEU A 146 0.98 -4.02 4.38
CA LEU A 146 2.28 -3.43 4.11
C LEU A 146 3.29 -3.80 5.18
N ARG A 147 2.94 -3.67 6.47
CA ARG A 147 3.82 -4.09 7.57
C ARG A 147 4.22 -5.56 7.41
N GLN A 148 3.26 -6.44 7.13
CA GLN A 148 3.52 -7.86 6.89
C GLN A 148 4.47 -8.08 5.71
N LEU A 149 4.26 -7.39 4.58
CA LEU A 149 5.12 -7.46 3.41
C LEU A 149 6.58 -7.14 3.76
N PHE A 150 6.82 -6.11 4.57
CA PHE A 150 8.17 -5.77 4.99
C PHE A 150 8.81 -6.79 5.93
N LEU A 151 8.04 -7.37 6.86
CA LEU A 151 8.52 -8.46 7.71
C LEU A 151 8.91 -9.69 6.89
N MET A 152 8.11 -10.05 5.87
CA MET A 152 8.44 -11.18 5.00
C MET A 152 9.64 -10.89 4.10
N ALA A 153 9.75 -9.67 3.58
CA ALA A 153 10.90 -9.26 2.80
C ALA A 153 12.20 -9.29 3.62
N ASP A 154 12.15 -8.83 4.88
CA ASP A 154 13.30 -8.89 5.78
C ASP A 154 13.68 -10.34 6.12
N HIS A 155 12.70 -11.19 6.45
CA HIS A 155 12.94 -12.60 6.71
C HIS A 155 13.54 -13.34 5.51
N TYR A 156 13.04 -13.07 4.29
CA TYR A 156 13.62 -13.64 3.07
C TYR A 156 15.11 -13.28 2.89
N LEU A 157 15.47 -12.01 3.09
CA LEU A 157 16.86 -11.56 3.03
C LEU A 157 17.72 -12.18 4.13
N ASP A 158 17.09 -12.51 5.26
CA ASP A 158 17.73 -13.20 6.36
C ASP A 158 18.13 -14.62 6.00
N LEU A 159 17.17 -15.39 5.47
CA LEU A 159 17.41 -16.73 5.00
C LEU A 159 18.43 -16.76 3.87
N THR A 160 18.36 -15.82 2.93
CA THR A 160 19.33 -15.75 1.83
C THR A 160 20.73 -15.49 2.35
N GLN A 161 20.88 -14.61 3.33
CA GLN A 161 22.19 -14.35 3.95
C GLN A 161 22.72 -15.58 4.67
N ALA A 162 21.86 -16.34 5.35
CA ALA A 162 22.19 -17.63 5.96
C ALA A 162 22.80 -18.59 4.95
N LEU A 163 22.04 -18.83 3.87
CA LEU A 163 22.41 -19.77 2.81
C LEU A 163 23.76 -19.38 2.19
N TYR A 164 23.99 -18.08 2.00
CA TYR A 164 25.27 -17.58 1.50
C TYR A 164 26.42 -17.85 2.49
N SER A 165 26.21 -17.58 3.78
CA SER A 165 27.22 -17.82 4.82
C SER A 165 27.62 -19.30 4.96
N PHE A 166 26.69 -20.22 4.68
CA PHE A 166 26.93 -21.67 4.66
C PHE A 166 27.30 -22.21 3.26
N ALA A 167 27.61 -21.32 2.31
CA ALA A 167 28.00 -21.64 0.94
C ALA A 167 26.96 -22.51 0.17
N GLN A 168 25.69 -22.43 0.55
CA GLN A 168 24.58 -23.11 -0.13
C GLN A 168 24.09 -22.36 -1.38
N ILE A 169 24.36 -21.04 -1.43
CA ILE A 169 24.10 -20.21 -2.60
C ILE A 169 25.32 -19.34 -2.91
N THR A 170 25.39 -18.87 -4.15
CA THR A 170 26.44 -17.98 -4.62
C THR A 170 26.24 -16.54 -4.13
N GLY A 171 27.32 -15.75 -4.15
CA GLY A 171 27.25 -14.32 -3.83
C GLY A 171 26.37 -13.52 -4.79
N ASP A 172 26.29 -13.94 -6.06
CA ASP A 172 25.45 -13.31 -7.06
C ASP A 172 23.96 -13.54 -6.76
N GLU A 173 23.57 -14.75 -6.33
CA GLU A 173 22.20 -15.06 -5.89
C GLU A 173 21.82 -14.22 -4.67
N ALA A 174 22.73 -14.09 -3.68
CA ALA A 174 22.50 -13.26 -2.51
C ALA A 174 22.33 -11.76 -2.83
N ASN A 175 23.16 -11.24 -3.74
CA ASN A 175 23.05 -9.85 -4.22
C ASN A 175 21.76 -9.62 -5.01
N ASN A 176 21.39 -10.57 -5.87
CA ASN A 176 20.16 -10.52 -6.66
C ASN A 176 18.90 -10.51 -5.78
N ALA A 177 18.91 -11.22 -4.64
CA ALA A 177 17.80 -11.20 -3.68
C ALA A 177 17.54 -9.78 -3.13
N SER A 178 18.59 -9.04 -2.78
CA SER A 178 18.46 -7.65 -2.32
C SER A 178 17.86 -6.73 -3.38
N TYR A 179 18.28 -6.90 -4.64
CA TYR A 179 17.73 -6.15 -5.76
C TYR A 179 16.24 -6.48 -6.01
N GLU A 180 15.89 -7.76 -6.00
CA GLU A 180 14.51 -8.21 -6.21
C GLU A 180 13.58 -7.71 -5.10
N VAL A 181 14.02 -7.74 -3.84
CA VAL A 181 13.25 -7.17 -2.72
C VAL A 181 12.99 -5.69 -2.94
N LYS A 182 14.02 -4.92 -3.26
CA LYS A 182 13.86 -3.48 -3.53
C LYS A 182 12.87 -3.23 -4.66
N LYS A 183 13.03 -3.93 -5.78
CA LYS A 183 12.17 -3.81 -6.97
C LYS A 183 10.70 -4.11 -6.63
N ARG A 184 10.44 -5.18 -5.89
CA ARG A 184 9.08 -5.60 -5.47
C ARG A 184 8.44 -4.59 -4.52
N LEU A 185 9.18 -4.09 -3.54
CA LEU A 185 8.69 -3.08 -2.60
C LEU A 185 8.37 -1.74 -3.30
N GLU A 186 9.21 -1.32 -4.24
CA GLU A 186 8.98 -0.13 -5.06
C GLU A 186 7.77 -0.31 -5.99
N ALA A 187 7.61 -1.50 -6.59
CA ALA A 187 6.45 -1.84 -7.41
C ALA A 187 5.15 -1.77 -6.59
N ALA A 188 5.11 -2.38 -5.40
CA ALA A 188 3.94 -2.32 -4.51
C ALA A 188 3.58 -0.87 -4.13
N SER A 189 4.58 -0.04 -3.79
CA SER A 189 4.35 1.39 -3.49
C SER A 189 3.83 2.15 -4.71
N THR A 190 4.34 1.84 -5.90
CA THR A 190 3.91 2.44 -7.17
C THR A 190 2.46 2.05 -7.49
N SER A 191 2.07 0.79 -7.31
CA SER A 191 0.68 0.35 -7.49
C SER A 191 -0.28 1.12 -6.58
N ILE A 192 0.06 1.30 -5.29
CA ILE A 192 -0.76 2.08 -4.35
C ILE A 192 -0.87 3.54 -4.80
N ARG A 193 0.22 4.13 -5.30
CA ARG A 193 0.20 5.48 -5.86
C ARG A 193 -0.72 5.57 -7.08
N ASN A 194 -0.73 4.56 -7.95
CA ASN A 194 -1.58 4.53 -9.13
C ASN A 194 -3.06 4.40 -8.76
N PHE A 195 -3.40 3.55 -7.79
CA PHE A 195 -4.77 3.50 -7.26
C PHE A 195 -5.24 4.84 -6.69
N ARG A 196 -4.38 5.57 -5.98
CA ARG A 196 -4.67 6.95 -5.56
C ARG A 196 -4.93 7.85 -6.76
N ARG A 197 -4.06 7.84 -7.76
CA ARG A 197 -4.22 8.66 -8.96
C ARG A 197 -5.57 8.39 -9.63
N LEU A 198 -5.91 7.13 -9.89
CA LEU A 198 -7.17 6.70 -10.50
C LEU A 198 -8.39 7.14 -9.67
N SER A 199 -8.32 7.01 -8.34
CA SER A 199 -9.41 7.46 -7.47
C SER A 199 -9.65 8.98 -7.56
N LEU A 200 -8.57 9.76 -7.69
CA LEU A 200 -8.67 11.22 -7.82
C LEU A 200 -9.09 11.66 -9.21
N GLU A 201 -8.67 10.95 -10.26
CA GLU A 201 -9.16 11.16 -11.63
C GLU A 201 -10.68 10.98 -11.68
N LYS A 202 -11.22 9.89 -11.14
CA LYS A 202 -12.68 9.67 -11.05
C LYS A 202 -13.42 10.77 -10.29
N VAL A 203 -12.81 11.29 -9.21
CA VAL A 203 -13.40 12.41 -8.46
C VAL A 203 -13.41 13.68 -9.30
N ASN A 204 -12.33 13.99 -10.00
CA ASN A 204 -12.24 15.17 -10.87
C ASN A 204 -13.21 15.07 -12.06
N ASP A 205 -13.31 13.89 -12.69
CA ASP A 205 -14.17 13.63 -13.83
C ASP A 205 -15.66 13.77 -13.48
N SER A 206 -16.03 13.55 -12.21
CA SER A 206 -17.41 13.72 -11.73
C SER A 206 -17.88 15.19 -11.70
N GLY A 207 -17.01 16.15 -12.00
CA GLY A 207 -17.33 17.58 -11.96
C GLY A 207 -17.54 18.14 -10.54
N LYS A 208 -17.56 17.30 -9.51
CA LYS A 208 -17.61 17.70 -8.08
C LYS A 208 -16.24 18.15 -7.58
N ASN A 209 -15.58 19.02 -8.34
CA ASN A 209 -14.39 19.71 -7.87
C ASN A 209 -14.80 20.56 -6.67
N ARG A 210 -14.33 20.18 -5.49
CA ARG A 210 -14.35 21.02 -4.30
C ARG A 210 -13.76 22.38 -4.71
N GLU A 211 -14.49 23.47 -4.48
CA GLU A 211 -14.00 24.83 -4.71
C GLU A 211 -12.62 24.97 -4.05
N GLY A 212 -11.54 24.97 -4.84
CA GLY A 212 -10.17 25.02 -4.34
C GLY A 212 -9.18 24.01 -4.96
N PHE A 213 -9.62 22.94 -5.63
CA PHE A 213 -8.70 22.06 -6.37
C PHE A 213 -8.82 22.31 -7.88
N LYS A 214 -7.95 23.16 -8.43
CA LYS A 214 -7.74 23.22 -9.89
C LYS A 214 -6.78 22.10 -10.28
N ALA A 215 -7.31 21.06 -10.91
CA ALA A 215 -6.47 20.07 -11.58
C ALA A 215 -5.61 20.80 -12.63
N VAL A 216 -4.29 20.64 -12.55
CA VAL A 216 -3.40 21.07 -13.63
C VAL A 216 -3.72 20.17 -14.82
N ALA A 217 -4.30 20.75 -15.86
CA ALA A 217 -4.54 20.06 -17.12
C ALA A 217 -3.19 19.57 -17.65
N VAL A 218 -3.04 18.25 -17.75
CA VAL A 218 -1.95 17.65 -18.50
C VAL A 218 -2.49 17.47 -19.91
N ASP A 219 -1.82 18.09 -20.89
CA ASP A 219 -2.24 18.13 -22.29
C ASP A 219 -2.59 16.74 -22.85
N GLY A 220 -3.64 16.74 -23.65
CA GLY A 220 -4.48 15.59 -24.01
C GLY A 220 -3.86 14.51 -24.89
N ASP A 221 -2.54 14.48 -25.12
CA ASP A 221 -1.91 13.49 -26.00
C ASP A 221 -1.48 12.19 -25.28
N GLN A 222 -1.58 12.12 -23.95
CA GLN A 222 -1.36 10.85 -23.20
C GLN A 222 -2.64 10.17 -22.74
N ALA A 223 -3.81 10.81 -22.89
CA ALA A 223 -5.10 10.23 -22.50
C ALA A 223 -5.54 9.10 -23.44
N GLY A 224 -5.08 9.11 -24.70
CA GLY A 224 -5.41 8.12 -25.71
C GLY A 224 -4.69 6.77 -25.57
N GLN A 225 -3.52 6.72 -24.93
CA GLN A 225 -2.71 5.49 -24.83
C GLN A 225 -3.02 4.61 -23.60
N LEU A 226 -3.87 5.07 -22.68
CA LEU A 226 -4.18 4.35 -21.43
C LEU A 226 -5.54 3.65 -21.43
N LYS A 227 -6.38 3.86 -22.46
CA LYS A 227 -7.62 3.09 -22.63
C LYS A 227 -7.38 1.61 -22.97
N ASP A 228 -6.21 1.29 -23.54
CA ASP A 228 -5.78 -0.07 -23.87
C ASP A 228 -4.92 -0.75 -22.77
N ALA A 229 -4.76 -0.12 -21.61
CA ALA A 229 -3.97 -0.65 -20.50
C ALA A 229 -4.80 -1.46 -19.47
N LEU A 230 -5.94 -1.99 -19.89
CA LEU A 230 -6.69 -3.03 -19.16
C LEU A 230 -6.57 -4.34 -19.96
N PRO A 231 -5.75 -5.30 -19.52
CA PRO A 231 -5.43 -6.46 -20.35
C PRO A 231 -6.53 -7.53 -20.40
N ALA A 232 -6.71 -8.22 -21.53
CA ALA A 232 -7.40 -9.52 -21.49
C ALA A 232 -6.50 -10.58 -20.78
N SER A 233 -7.11 -11.51 -20.06
CA SER A 233 -6.44 -12.57 -19.29
C SER A 233 -6.46 -13.83 -20.13
N ASP A 234 -5.32 -14.12 -20.72
CA ASP A 234 -4.92 -15.47 -21.10
C ASP A 234 -3.59 -15.79 -20.41
N GLU A 235 -3.26 -17.08 -20.28
CA GLU A 235 -2.13 -17.60 -19.50
C GLU A 235 -0.84 -16.75 -19.64
N ALA A 236 -0.24 -16.39 -18.51
CA ALA A 236 0.71 -15.28 -18.31
C ALA A 236 0.07 -13.90 -18.05
N GLY A 237 -0.58 -13.81 -16.89
CA GLY A 237 -0.64 -12.61 -16.06
C GLY A 237 -0.96 -11.29 -16.76
N ASN A 238 -2.24 -11.07 -17.09
CA ASN A 238 -2.78 -9.73 -17.36
C ASN A 238 -4.34 -9.72 -17.26
N VAL A 239 -4.98 -8.58 -16.90
CA VAL A 239 -6.22 -8.45 -16.06
C VAL A 239 -7.51 -7.99 -16.78
N VAL A 240 -8.53 -8.86 -16.92
CA VAL A 240 -9.87 -8.50 -17.48
C VAL A 240 -10.75 -7.75 -16.49
N GLY A 241 -11.23 -6.60 -16.98
CA GLY A 241 -12.52 -5.93 -16.81
C GLY A 241 -13.47 -6.27 -15.65
N ILE A 242 -13.82 -5.23 -14.90
CA ILE A 242 -15.10 -5.15 -14.15
C ILE A 242 -16.17 -4.85 -15.20
N ALA A 243 -16.93 -5.87 -15.59
CA ALA A 243 -18.12 -5.68 -16.41
C ALA A 243 -19.17 -4.89 -15.63
N SER A 244 -19.71 -3.87 -16.28
CA SER A 244 -20.93 -3.18 -15.89
C SER A 244 -22.07 -4.19 -15.75
N ALA A 245 -22.50 -4.48 -14.52
CA ALA A 245 -23.80 -5.09 -14.29
C ALA A 245 -24.84 -3.97 -14.34
N GLY A 246 -25.58 -3.97 -15.45
CA GLY A 246 -26.68 -3.06 -15.70
C GLY A 246 -27.82 -3.23 -14.71
N VAL A 247 -28.58 -2.15 -14.62
CA VAL A 247 -29.98 -2.04 -14.20
C VAL A 247 -30.73 -3.37 -14.24
N ALA A 248 -31.15 -3.88 -13.08
CA ALA A 248 -32.26 -4.80 -12.98
C ALA A 248 -33.49 -4.01 -12.54
N GLU A 249 -34.45 -3.89 -13.45
CA GLU A 249 -35.79 -3.37 -13.21
C GLU A 249 -36.51 -4.20 -12.14
N THR A 250 -37.19 -3.50 -11.24
CA THR A 250 -38.28 -4.07 -10.43
C THR A 250 -39.47 -4.38 -11.34
N PRO A 251 -40.19 -5.48 -11.11
CA PRO A 251 -41.64 -5.43 -11.24
C PRO A 251 -42.33 -5.75 -9.92
N ALA A 252 -43.32 -4.92 -9.63
CA ALA A 252 -44.29 -5.08 -8.56
C ALA A 252 -45.16 -6.32 -8.75
N GLY A 253 -45.56 -6.95 -7.64
CA GLY A 253 -46.62 -7.96 -7.61
C GLY A 253 -46.63 -8.82 -6.34
N ALA A 254 -47.20 -8.31 -5.25
CA ALA A 254 -47.93 -9.14 -4.28
C ALA A 254 -49.24 -9.63 -4.94
N PRO A 255 -49.97 -10.68 -4.49
CA PRO A 255 -50.12 -11.24 -3.13
C PRO A 255 -49.99 -12.80 -3.14
N ALA A 256 -50.25 -13.66 -2.13
CA ALA A 256 -50.99 -13.65 -0.88
C ALA A 256 -50.45 -14.79 0.04
N GLU A 257 -50.64 -14.68 1.35
CA GLU A 257 -50.55 -15.82 2.29
C GLU A 257 -51.69 -16.83 2.06
N PRO A 258 -51.55 -18.08 2.55
CA PRO A 258 -52.36 -18.41 3.72
C PRO A 258 -51.65 -19.26 4.80
N ASP A 259 -52.33 -19.25 5.94
CA ASP A 259 -52.04 -19.77 7.29
C ASP A 259 -51.80 -21.28 7.46
N GLU A 260 -51.11 -21.55 8.60
CA GLU A 260 -51.25 -22.62 9.60
C GLU A 260 -51.48 -24.10 9.18
N ASP A 261 -50.58 -24.96 9.67
CA ASP A 261 -50.83 -25.93 10.77
C ASP A 261 -50.14 -27.30 10.55
N SER A 262 -49.82 -27.94 11.68
CA SER A 262 -49.47 -29.36 11.86
C SER A 262 -47.99 -29.76 12.09
N LEU A 263 -47.74 -30.05 13.37
CA LEU A 263 -47.12 -31.26 13.93
C LEU A 263 -45.61 -31.24 14.28
N ASP A 264 -45.38 -30.80 15.52
CA ASP A 264 -44.91 -31.61 16.65
C ASP A 264 -43.90 -32.75 16.48
N THR A 265 -42.97 -32.75 17.45
CA THR A 265 -42.24 -33.88 18.06
C THR A 265 -41.14 -34.58 17.26
N ALA A 266 -39.88 -34.36 17.65
CA ALA A 266 -39.17 -35.31 18.53
C ALA A 266 -37.71 -34.87 18.83
N THR A 267 -37.53 -34.38 20.06
CA THR A 267 -36.58 -34.90 21.05
C THR A 267 -35.08 -34.95 20.72
N ASN A 268 -34.38 -33.96 21.30
CA ASN A 268 -33.18 -34.09 22.14
C ASN A 268 -32.53 -35.49 22.28
N ALA A 269 -31.22 -35.57 22.05
CA ALA A 269 -30.22 -35.70 23.11
C ALA A 269 -28.93 -36.35 22.59
N ARG A 270 -27.80 -35.66 22.71
CA ARG A 270 -26.53 -36.27 23.13
C ARG A 270 -25.56 -35.19 23.60
N LYS A 271 -25.48 -35.07 24.92
CA LYS A 271 -24.41 -34.42 25.66
C LYS A 271 -23.77 -35.52 26.52
N ALA A 272 -22.45 -35.47 26.61
CA ALA A 272 -21.59 -36.16 27.59
C ALA A 272 -21.44 -37.69 27.47
N ALA A 273 -20.27 -38.08 26.95
CA ALA A 273 -19.40 -39.08 27.55
C ALA A 273 -17.97 -38.53 27.47
#